data_AF-L8TWT6-F1
#
_entry.id   AF-L8TWT6-F1
#
_cell.length_a   1.000
_cell.length_b   1.000
_cell.length_c   1.000
_cell.angle_alpha   90.00
_cell.angle_beta   90.00
_cell.angle_gamma   90.00
#
_symmetry.space_group_name_H-M   'P 1'
#
loop_
_entity.id
_entity.type
_entity.pdbx_description
1 polymer ?
#
loop_
_entity_poly.entity_id
_entity_poly.type
_entity_poly.pdbx_seq_one_letter_code
_entity_poly.pdbx_strand_id
1 'polypeptide(L)'
;MAAVSRNATDVAGFTPAAPETGGTFRPNYARWEAGTGSGVPTWEVGFLTPKDSFISLVQTSKANPTWLLQQTRNAPVTGSRNAGGQEWEIRDTGKGEKSLVLDYRGTTVILSGAAQLDEFATLADAVVKSMESSPAVTVSPSGAPAP
;
A
#
# COMPACT_ATOMS: atom_id res chain seq x y z
N MET A 1 15.44 3.95 -0.12
CA MET A 1 14.15 3.68 0.57
C MET A 1 14.22 2.71 1.75
N ALA A 2 15.24 1.86 1.87
CA ALA A 2 15.35 0.85 2.94
C ALA A 2 15.51 1.39 4.39
N ALA A 3 15.74 2.68 4.60
CA ALA A 3 15.84 3.27 5.95
C ALA A 3 14.47 3.59 6.55
N VAL A 4 13.52 4.07 5.73
CA VAL A 4 12.18 4.45 6.21
C VAL A 4 11.35 3.20 6.54
N SER A 5 11.46 2.14 5.73
CA SER A 5 10.75 0.88 5.96
C SER A 5 11.16 0.19 7.27
N ARG A 6 12.44 0.30 7.68
CA ARG A 6 12.93 -0.25 8.95
C ARG A 6 12.37 0.45 10.17
N ASN A 7 12.32 1.79 10.15
CA ASN A 7 11.74 2.56 11.25
C ASN A 7 10.25 2.25 11.43
N ALA A 8 9.52 2.05 10.33
CA ALA A 8 8.10 1.71 10.36
C ALA A 8 7.82 0.30 10.92
N THR A 9 8.68 -0.69 10.65
CA THR A 9 8.46 -2.08 11.14
C THR A 9 8.51 -2.16 12.67
N ASP A 10 9.44 -1.44 13.29
CA ASP A 10 9.65 -1.41 14.75
C ASP A 10 8.44 -0.84 15.52
N VAL A 11 7.78 0.16 14.95
CA VAL A 11 6.65 0.88 15.55
C VAL A 11 5.28 0.29 15.17
N ALA A 12 5.17 -0.37 14.02
CA ALA A 12 3.92 -0.88 13.48
C ALA A 12 3.51 -2.25 14.05
N GLY A 13 4.49 -3.09 14.38
CA GLY A 13 4.26 -4.51 14.64
C GLY A 13 3.85 -5.31 13.40
N PHE A 14 3.91 -4.71 12.20
CA PHE A 14 3.72 -5.39 10.90
C PHE A 14 4.78 -4.93 9.90
N THR A 15 5.07 -5.75 8.89
CA THR A 15 6.04 -5.40 7.85
C THR A 15 5.38 -4.49 6.81
N PRO A 16 5.83 -3.23 6.65
CA PRO A 16 5.27 -2.31 5.68
C PRO A 16 5.52 -2.79 4.25
N ALA A 17 4.47 -2.79 3.41
CA ALA A 17 4.63 -3.12 2.00
C ALA A 17 5.56 -2.11 1.30
N ALA A 18 6.62 -2.62 0.67
CA ALA A 18 7.57 -1.86 -0.14
C ALA A 18 7.68 -2.52 -1.52
N PRO A 19 6.65 -2.38 -2.38
CA PRO A 19 6.65 -3.02 -3.69
C PRO A 19 7.79 -2.49 -4.56
N GLU A 20 8.59 -3.42 -5.07
CA GLU A 20 9.56 -3.13 -6.11
C GLU A 20 8.85 -3.17 -7.46
N THR A 21 8.57 -2.00 -8.00
CA THR A 21 7.74 -1.79 -9.20
C THR A 21 8.54 -1.89 -10.51
N GLY A 22 9.77 -2.42 -10.45
CA GLY A 22 10.64 -2.65 -11.61
C GLY A 22 11.03 -1.40 -12.39
N GLY A 23 10.83 -0.19 -11.83
CA GLY A 23 11.07 1.09 -12.49
C GLY A 23 9.86 1.68 -13.22
N THR A 24 8.74 0.95 -13.34
CA THR A 24 7.50 1.43 -13.98
C THR A 24 6.80 2.48 -13.13
N PHE A 25 6.75 2.27 -11.82
CA PHE A 25 6.20 3.24 -10.87
C PHE A 25 7.34 3.81 -10.05
N ARG A 26 7.42 5.14 -9.97
CA ARG A 26 8.41 5.79 -9.10
C ARG A 26 7.81 6.05 -7.74
N PRO A 27 8.36 5.49 -6.67
CA PRO A 27 7.93 5.87 -5.33
C PRO A 27 8.37 7.32 -5.06
N ASN A 28 7.39 8.16 -4.75
CA ASN A 28 7.56 9.60 -4.48
C ASN A 28 7.93 9.83 -3.02
N TYR A 29 7.19 9.19 -2.10
CA TYR A 29 7.45 9.26 -0.67
C TYR A 29 6.98 7.98 0.00
N ALA A 30 7.53 7.71 1.18
CA ALA A 30 7.06 6.67 2.09
C ALA A 30 7.12 7.25 3.51
N ARG A 31 6.06 7.10 4.29
CA ARG A 31 6.00 7.59 5.66
C ARG A 31 5.19 6.65 6.55
N TRP A 32 5.64 6.57 7.79
CA TRP A 32 4.89 5.95 8.86
C TRP A 32 4.07 7.01 9.58
N GLU A 33 2.77 6.79 9.66
CA GLU A 33 1.86 7.60 10.47
C GLU A 33 1.52 6.77 11.72
N ALA A 34 1.98 7.20 12.89
CA ALA A 34 1.72 6.49 14.15
C ALA A 34 0.25 6.54 14.61
N GLY A 35 -0.64 7.17 13.83
CA GLY A 35 -2.06 7.29 14.16
C GLY A 35 -2.38 8.44 15.12
N THR A 36 -1.50 9.42 15.28
CA THR A 36 -1.70 10.59 16.16
C THR A 36 -2.92 11.45 15.78
N GLY A 37 -3.41 11.37 14.55
CA GLY A 37 -4.65 12.03 14.10
C GLY A 37 -5.88 11.13 14.10
N SER A 38 -5.79 9.95 13.47
CA SER A 38 -6.95 9.06 13.24
C SER A 38 -7.09 7.91 14.27
N GLY A 39 -6.14 7.76 15.20
CA GLY A 39 -6.06 6.63 16.13
C GLY A 39 -5.65 5.30 15.48
N VAL A 40 -5.43 5.29 14.16
CA VAL A 40 -5.06 4.11 13.37
C VAL A 40 -3.64 4.30 12.86
N PRO A 41 -2.66 3.49 13.30
CA PRO A 41 -1.32 3.54 12.75
C PRO A 41 -1.33 3.03 11.31
N THR A 42 -0.80 3.82 10.37
CA THR A 42 -0.85 3.55 8.93
C THR A 42 0.51 3.76 8.29
N TRP A 43 0.88 2.85 7.40
CA TRP A 43 1.99 3.02 6.47
C TRP A 43 1.46 3.64 5.18
N GLU A 44 2.00 4.79 4.78
CA GLU A 44 1.59 5.48 3.56
C GLU A 44 2.77 5.61 2.59
N VAL A 45 2.54 5.28 1.32
CA VAL A 45 3.54 5.39 0.24
C VAL A 45 2.88 6.02 -0.98
N GLY A 46 3.43 7.13 -1.46
CA GLY A 46 3.01 7.73 -2.72
C GLY A 46 3.81 7.19 -3.89
N PHE A 47 3.14 6.81 -4.98
CA PHE A 47 3.75 6.36 -6.23
C PHE A 47 3.32 7.27 -7.37
N LEU A 48 4.27 7.62 -8.23
CA LEU A 48 4.05 8.26 -9.51
C LEU A 48 4.05 7.20 -10.60
N THR A 49 3.00 7.19 -11.40
CA THR A 49 2.86 6.28 -12.54
C THR A 49 3.59 6.85 -13.77
N PRO A 50 3.87 6.04 -14.80
CA PRO A 50 4.57 6.52 -15.99
C PRO A 50 3.73 7.48 -16.83
N LYS A 51 2.44 7.62 -16.52
CA LYS A 51 1.51 8.58 -17.14
C LYS A 51 1.33 9.85 -16.30
N ASP A 52 2.33 10.20 -15.49
CA ASP A 52 2.31 11.36 -14.59
C ASP A 52 1.11 11.40 -13.63
N SER A 53 0.54 10.23 -13.34
CA SER A 53 -0.55 10.11 -12.38
C SER A 53 -0.03 9.68 -11.02
N PHE A 54 -0.86 9.86 -9.99
CA PHE A 54 -0.48 9.55 -8.62
C PHE A 54 -1.35 8.44 -8.03
N ILE A 55 -0.71 7.50 -7.35
CA ILE A 55 -1.36 6.44 -6.57
C ILE A 55 -0.73 6.41 -5.17
N SER A 56 -1.53 6.62 -4.13
CA SER A 56 -1.14 6.42 -2.75
C SER A 56 -1.52 5.02 -2.28
N LEU A 57 -0.57 4.32 -1.69
CA LEU A 57 -0.77 3.10 -0.92
C LEU A 57 -0.88 3.46 0.55
N VAL A 58 -1.92 2.98 1.21
CA VAL A 58 -2.10 3.07 2.65
C VAL A 58 -2.32 1.67 3.20
N GLN A 59 -1.55 1.29 4.21
CA GLN A 59 -1.61 -0.04 4.82
C GLN A 59 -1.76 0.08 6.34
N THR A 60 -2.63 -0.73 6.94
CA THR A 60 -2.79 -0.80 8.39
C THR A 60 -3.32 -2.15 8.86
N SER A 61 -2.89 -2.61 10.04
CA SER A 61 -3.47 -3.79 10.71
C SER A 61 -4.61 -3.45 11.67
N LYS A 62 -4.90 -2.16 11.88
CA LYS A 62 -5.94 -1.66 12.80
C LYS A 62 -7.03 -0.87 12.08
N ALA A 63 -7.32 -1.24 10.83
CA ALA A 63 -8.42 -0.62 10.08
C ALA A 63 -9.73 -0.72 10.87
N ASN A 64 -10.52 0.35 10.83
CA ASN A 64 -11.88 0.34 11.35
C ASN A 64 -12.83 0.91 10.27
N PRO A 65 -14.15 0.61 10.36
CA PRO A 65 -15.11 1.00 9.31
C PRO A 65 -15.11 2.51 9.04
N THR A 66 -15.01 3.33 10.09
CA THR A 66 -15.00 4.79 9.99
C THR A 66 -13.75 5.31 9.28
N TRP A 67 -12.58 4.70 9.54
CA TRP A 67 -11.32 5.03 8.88
C TRP A 67 -11.33 4.59 7.41
N LEU A 68 -11.84 3.39 7.12
CA LEU A 68 -11.98 2.89 5.75
C LEU A 68 -12.86 3.81 4.92
N LEU A 69 -14.02 4.22 5.46
CA LEU A 69 -14.93 5.16 4.80
C LEU A 69 -14.26 6.52 4.55
N GLN A 70 -13.46 7.03 5.50
CA GLN A 70 -12.72 8.27 5.31
C GLN A 70 -11.67 8.13 4.19
N GLN A 71 -10.90 7.04 4.20
CA GLN A 71 -9.88 6.85 3.16
C GLN A 71 -10.46 6.61 1.78
N THR A 72 -11.56 5.87 1.69
CA THR A 72 -12.26 5.66 0.42
C THR A 72 -13.19 6.83 0.09
N ARG A 73 -13.21 7.92 0.86
CA ARG A 73 -14.10 9.09 0.68
C ARG A 73 -15.58 8.72 0.53
N ASN A 74 -16.02 7.70 1.26
CA ASN A 74 -17.36 7.14 1.18
C ASN A 74 -17.75 6.66 -0.23
N ALA A 75 -16.77 6.27 -1.05
CA ALA A 75 -16.97 5.71 -2.37
C ALA A 75 -17.70 4.36 -2.31
N PRO A 76 -18.77 4.17 -3.11
CA PRO A 76 -19.44 2.88 -3.20
C PRO A 76 -18.52 1.87 -3.90
N VAL A 77 -18.69 0.60 -3.55
CA VAL A 77 -18.05 -0.51 -4.28
C VAL A 77 -18.68 -0.60 -5.66
N THR A 78 -17.88 -0.41 -6.69
CA THR A 78 -18.31 -0.47 -8.10
C THR A 78 -17.95 -1.80 -8.76
N GLY A 79 -17.10 -2.60 -8.12
CA GLY A 79 -16.76 -3.95 -8.55
C GLY A 79 -15.58 -4.52 -7.76
N SER A 80 -14.99 -5.59 -8.29
CA SER A 80 -13.75 -6.17 -7.79
C SER A 80 -12.81 -6.53 -8.95
N ARG A 81 -11.51 -6.60 -8.68
CA ARG A 81 -10.50 -6.97 -9.65
C ARG A 81 -9.44 -7.86 -9.04
N ASN A 82 -9.11 -8.94 -9.72
CA ASN A 82 -8.02 -9.81 -9.31
C ASN A 82 -6.66 -9.21 -9.71
N ALA A 83 -5.74 -9.10 -8.76
CA ALA A 83 -4.36 -8.66 -8.97
C ALA A 83 -3.44 -9.38 -7.98
N GLY A 84 -2.32 -9.94 -8.46
CA GLY A 84 -1.42 -10.75 -7.64
C GLY A 84 -2.08 -11.98 -7.02
N GLY A 85 -3.14 -12.52 -7.64
CA GLY A 85 -3.91 -13.64 -7.07
C GLY A 85 -4.80 -13.24 -5.89
N GLN A 86 -4.97 -11.96 -5.60
CA GLN A 86 -5.90 -11.44 -4.60
C GLN A 86 -7.01 -10.63 -5.23
N GLU A 87 -8.19 -10.69 -4.62
CA GLU A 87 -9.36 -9.93 -5.04
C GLU A 87 -9.38 -8.57 -4.37
N TRP A 88 -9.24 -7.51 -5.16
CA TRP A 88 -9.28 -6.13 -4.71
C TRP A 88 -10.67 -5.57 -4.97
N GLU A 89 -11.31 -5.01 -3.95
CA GLU A 89 -12.55 -4.26 -4.09
C GLU A 89 -12.28 -2.90 -4.72
N ILE A 90 -12.93 -2.62 -5.86
CA ILE A 90 -12.88 -1.31 -6.51
C ILE A 90 -13.98 -0.45 -5.94
N ARG A 91 -13.59 0.73 -5.44
CA ARG A 91 -14.48 1.78 -4.96
C ARG A 91 -14.25 3.04 -5.76
N ASP A 92 -15.31 3.57 -6.34
CA ASP A 92 -15.23 4.74 -7.22
C ASP A 92 -16.49 5.59 -7.04
N THR A 93 -16.31 6.91 -6.89
CA THR A 93 -17.44 7.85 -6.80
C THR A 93 -17.85 8.40 -8.17
N GLY A 94 -17.20 7.99 -9.26
CA GLY A 94 -17.34 8.57 -10.60
C GLY A 94 -16.74 9.97 -10.74
N LYS A 95 -15.95 10.43 -9.76
CA LYS A 95 -15.37 11.80 -9.72
C LYS A 95 -13.91 11.85 -10.17
N GLY A 96 -13.39 10.77 -10.76
CA GLY A 96 -12.04 10.68 -11.31
C GLY A 96 -11.03 9.97 -10.39
N GLU A 97 -11.26 9.96 -9.08
CA GLU A 97 -10.45 9.20 -8.11
C GLU A 97 -11.10 7.86 -7.79
N LYS A 98 -10.29 6.80 -7.83
CA LYS A 98 -10.70 5.45 -7.45
C LYS A 98 -9.84 4.93 -6.30
N SER A 99 -10.39 4.01 -5.55
CA SER A 99 -9.73 3.32 -4.45
C SER A 99 -9.87 1.82 -4.62
N LEU A 100 -8.77 1.09 -4.56
CA LEU A 100 -8.77 -0.37 -4.49
C LEU A 100 -8.48 -0.76 -3.04
N VAL A 101 -9.32 -1.60 -2.46
CA VAL A 101 -9.18 -2.09 -1.09
C VAL A 101 -8.91 -3.59 -1.13
N LEU A 102 -7.93 -4.04 -0.36
CA LEU A 102 -7.63 -5.45 -0.14
C LEU A 102 -7.45 -5.69 1.35
N ASP A 103 -8.11 -6.72 1.87
CA ASP A 103 -7.77 -7.27 3.18
C ASP A 103 -6.95 -8.54 2.99
N TYR A 104 -5.71 -8.53 3.48
CA TYR A 104 -4.79 -9.65 3.34
C TYR A 104 -4.02 -9.90 4.64
N ARG A 105 -4.06 -11.13 5.14
CA ARG A 105 -3.38 -11.57 6.38
C ARG A 105 -3.65 -10.65 7.59
N GLY A 106 -4.89 -10.17 7.74
CA GLY A 106 -5.27 -9.29 8.85
C GLY A 106 -4.72 -7.87 8.75
N THR A 107 -4.29 -7.47 7.56
CA THR A 107 -3.88 -6.10 7.23
C THR A 107 -4.72 -5.60 6.08
N THR A 108 -5.26 -4.39 6.22
CA THR A 108 -6.01 -3.72 5.16
C THR A 108 -5.06 -2.83 4.37
N VAL A 109 -5.08 -2.97 3.05
CA VAL A 109 -4.34 -2.19 2.08
C VAL A 109 -5.32 -1.41 1.21
N ILE A 110 -5.10 -0.12 1.06
CA ILE A 110 -5.89 0.77 0.22
C ILE A 110 -4.95 1.42 -0.78
N LEU A 111 -5.24 1.28 -2.07
CA LEU A 111 -4.60 2.02 -3.13
C LEU A 111 -5.59 3.08 -3.62
N SER A 112 -5.28 4.36 -3.48
CA SER A 112 -6.15 5.46 -3.91
C SER A 112 -5.45 6.39 -4.87
N GLY A 113 -6.19 6.99 -5.80
CA GLY A 113 -5.63 7.96 -6.75
C GLY A 113 -6.40 8.10 -8.06
N ALA A 114 -5.83 8.90 -8.96
CA ALA A 114 -6.39 9.19 -10.28
C ALA A 114 -5.81 8.29 -11.40
N ALA A 115 -5.02 7.28 -11.02
CA ALA A 115 -4.52 6.14 -11.82
C ALA A 115 -5.49 5.62 -12.88
N GLN A 116 -5.09 4.97 -13.97
CA GLN A 116 -5.98 4.04 -14.69
C GLN A 116 -6.08 2.70 -13.95
N LEU A 117 -7.19 1.96 -14.14
CA LEU A 117 -7.42 0.71 -13.41
C LEU A 117 -6.33 -0.35 -13.68
N ASP A 118 -5.74 -0.37 -14.89
CA ASP A 118 -4.61 -1.24 -15.21
C ASP A 118 -3.32 -0.88 -14.44
N GLU A 119 -3.09 0.41 -14.18
CA GLU A 119 -1.96 0.87 -13.35
C GLU A 119 -2.17 0.45 -11.89
N PHE A 120 -3.40 0.59 -11.39
CA PHE A 120 -3.78 0.06 -10.08
C PHE A 120 -3.58 -1.44 -9.98
N ALA A 121 -3.99 -2.22 -10.98
CA ALA A 121 -3.80 -3.66 -11.00
C ALA A 121 -2.32 -4.06 -11.02
N THR A 122 -1.49 -3.31 -11.75
CA THR A 122 -0.04 -3.55 -11.80
C THR A 122 0.63 -3.25 -10.46
N LEU A 123 0.28 -2.12 -9.82
CA LEU A 123 0.79 -1.79 -8.50
C LEU A 123 0.28 -2.78 -7.44
N ALA A 124 -0.99 -3.16 -7.51
CA ALA A 124 -1.60 -4.16 -6.65
C ALA A 124 -0.90 -5.52 -6.75
N ASP A 125 -0.59 -6.00 -7.96
CA ASP A 125 0.21 -7.22 -8.15
C ASP A 125 1.58 -7.11 -7.48
N ALA A 126 2.28 -5.99 -7.68
CA ALA A 126 3.58 -5.75 -7.08
C ALA A 126 3.51 -5.69 -5.54
N VAL A 127 2.43 -5.11 -4.99
CA VAL A 127 2.17 -5.06 -3.55
C VAL A 127 1.94 -6.45 -2.99
N VAL A 128 1.06 -7.25 -3.61
CA VAL A 128 0.81 -8.62 -3.17
C VAL A 128 2.09 -9.44 -3.25
N LYS A 129 2.82 -9.40 -4.37
CA LYS A 129 4.13 -10.07 -4.49
C LYS A 129 5.10 -9.62 -3.41
N SER A 130 5.16 -8.33 -3.10
CA SER A 130 6.03 -7.80 -2.05
C SER A 130 5.62 -8.33 -0.67
N MET A 131 4.32 -8.40 -0.39
CA MET A 131 3.78 -8.97 0.86
C MET A 131 3.96 -10.49 0.96
N GLU A 132 3.90 -11.22 -0.15
CA GLU A 132 4.17 -12.65 -0.20
C GLU A 132 5.66 -12.97 -0.09
N SER A 133 6.49 -12.19 -0.77
CA SER A 133 7.96 -12.29 -0.73
C SER A 133 8.56 -11.71 0.54
N SER A 134 7.79 -10.93 1.31
CA SER A 134 8.12 -10.49 2.66
C SER A 134 7.36 -11.37 3.66
N PRO A 135 7.74 -12.64 3.86
CA PRO A 135 7.27 -13.34 5.03
C PRO A 135 7.73 -12.52 6.24
N ALA A 136 6.83 -12.29 7.19
CA ALA A 136 7.23 -11.79 8.50
C ALA A 136 8.26 -12.78 9.08
N VAL A 137 9.57 -12.51 8.91
CA VAL A 137 10.74 -12.98 9.69
C VAL A 137 12.04 -12.81 8.88
N THR A 138 13.07 -12.27 9.56
CA THR A 138 14.50 -12.28 9.22
C THR A 138 15.02 -11.21 8.23
N VAL A 139 15.30 -10.01 8.77
CA VAL A 139 16.56 -9.34 8.40
C VAL A 139 17.67 -9.94 9.26
N SER A 140 18.10 -11.16 8.92
CA SER A 140 19.48 -11.56 9.23
C SER A 140 20.40 -10.87 8.22
N PRO A 141 21.54 -10.32 8.68
CA PRO A 141 22.39 -9.43 7.90
C PRO A 141 23.22 -10.22 6.89
N SER A 142 23.34 -9.72 5.66
CA SER A 142 24.50 -9.98 4.78
C SER A 142 24.38 -9.08 3.53
N GLY A 143 25.36 -8.25 3.18
CA GLY A 143 26.64 -8.02 3.84
C GLY A 143 27.51 -7.08 3.00
N ALA A 144 28.54 -6.52 3.64
CA ALA A 144 29.90 -6.45 3.09
C ALA A 144 30.89 -6.16 4.25
N PRO A 145 32.05 -6.85 4.30
CA PRO A 145 33.06 -6.66 5.34
C PRO A 145 34.11 -5.60 4.97
N ALA A 146 34.77 -5.07 6.01
CA ALA A 146 36.12 -4.47 6.07
C ALA A 146 36.32 -3.11 5.34
N PRO A 147 37.35 -2.31 5.68
CA PRO A 147 38.73 -2.69 6.00
C PRO A 147 39.06 -2.93 7.48
#